data_AF-A0A5N4DQB0-F1
#
_entry.id   AF-A0A5N4DQB0-F1
#
_cell.length_a   1.000
_cell.length_b   1.000
_cell.length_c   1.000
_cell.angle_alpha   90.00
_cell.angle_beta   90.00
_cell.angle_gamma   90.00
#
_symmetry.space_group_name_H-M   'P 1'
#
loop_
_entity.id
_entity.type
_entity.pdbx_description
1 polymer ?
#
loop_
_entity_poly.entity_id
_entity_poly.type
_entity_poly.pdbx_seq_one_letter_code
_entity_poly.pdbx_strand_id
1 'polypeptide(L)'
;MADFGISAGQFVAVVWDKSSSVEALKDLVDKLQELTGDEGRVSVENINQLVQSAHKESSFDIILSGVIPGSTTLHNAEILAEMARILRPGGCLFLKEPVETAAVNNSKVKTAPKLCSALTLSGLVEVKELQRESLSPEEIQSVQEHLGYHSDSLLSVQITGKKPNFEVGSSSQLKLSIAKKSSGKPAVDPAAVKLWTLSANDMEDESVDLIDSDELLDPEDLKKPDPASLRAASCGEGKKRKACKNCTCGLAEELEKEKSRDQMSSQPKSACGNCYLGDAFRCASCPYLGMPAFRPGEKVLLSNSGLHDA
;
A
#
# COMPACT_ATOMS: atom_id res chain seq x y z
N MET A 1 -19.67 -29.16 3.09
CA MET A 1 -18.94 -29.58 1.87
C MET A 1 -19.50 -28.98 0.58
N ALA A 2 -20.78 -28.59 0.53
CA ALA A 2 -21.28 -27.59 -0.43
C ALA A 2 -20.64 -26.20 -0.24
N ASP A 3 -19.92 -25.99 0.86
CA ASP A 3 -19.36 -24.71 1.30
C ASP A 3 -18.10 -24.28 0.52
N PHE A 4 -17.44 -25.22 -0.16
CA PHE A 4 -16.20 -24.95 -0.92
C PHE A 4 -16.43 -24.66 -2.41
N GLY A 5 -17.68 -24.76 -2.89
CA GLY A 5 -18.02 -24.47 -4.29
C GLY A 5 -17.35 -25.40 -5.31
N ILE A 6 -17.07 -26.66 -4.91
CA ILE A 6 -16.41 -27.65 -5.76
C ILE A 6 -17.41 -28.20 -6.78
N SER A 7 -16.97 -28.33 -8.03
CA SER A 7 -17.74 -28.84 -9.15
C SER A 7 -16.95 -29.92 -9.90
N ALA A 8 -17.67 -30.72 -10.72
CA ALA A 8 -17.07 -31.78 -11.50
C ALA A 8 -16.00 -31.24 -12.48
N GLY A 9 -14.89 -31.97 -12.63
CA GLY A 9 -13.80 -31.64 -13.54
C GLY A 9 -12.76 -30.62 -13.01
N GLN A 10 -12.89 -30.17 -11.75
CA GLN A 10 -11.93 -29.24 -11.17
C GLN A 10 -10.64 -29.91 -10.67
N PHE A 11 -9.57 -29.13 -10.58
CA PHE A 11 -8.31 -29.55 -9.97
C PHE A 11 -8.25 -29.02 -8.53
N VAL A 12 -8.31 -29.91 -7.55
CA VAL A 12 -8.33 -29.57 -6.12
C VAL A 12 -7.02 -30.00 -5.47
N ALA A 13 -6.38 -29.11 -4.72
CA ALA A 13 -5.21 -29.42 -3.90
C ALA A 13 -5.59 -29.39 -2.42
N VAL A 14 -5.26 -30.44 -1.67
CA VAL A 14 -5.45 -30.54 -0.22
C VAL A 14 -4.09 -30.45 0.45
N VAL A 15 -3.86 -29.38 1.20
CA VAL A 15 -2.63 -29.15 1.95
C VAL A 15 -2.84 -29.54 3.41
N TRP A 16 -2.07 -30.52 3.87
CA TRP A 16 -2.18 -31.11 5.20
C TRP A 16 -0.87 -30.96 5.99
N ASP A 17 -0.95 -31.12 7.32
CA ASP A 17 0.19 -31.06 8.21
C ASP A 17 0.28 -32.31 9.11
N LYS A 18 1.31 -32.39 9.95
CA LYS A 18 1.54 -33.56 10.80
C LYS A 18 0.48 -33.74 11.90
N SER A 19 -0.33 -32.72 12.19
CA SER A 19 -1.36 -32.76 13.21
C SER A 19 -2.69 -33.34 12.70
N SER A 20 -2.88 -33.39 11.37
CA SER A 20 -4.03 -34.02 10.74
C SER A 20 -4.03 -35.54 10.92
N SER A 21 -5.19 -36.13 11.27
CA SER A 21 -5.33 -37.59 11.29
C SER A 21 -5.40 -38.15 9.86
N VAL A 22 -4.78 -39.32 9.66
CA VAL A 22 -4.70 -39.97 8.35
C VAL A 22 -6.08 -40.46 7.90
N GLU A 23 -6.91 -40.88 8.84
CA GLU A 23 -8.28 -41.33 8.61
C GLU A 23 -9.15 -40.15 8.13
N ALA A 24 -9.10 -39.01 8.82
CA ALA A 24 -9.87 -37.83 8.40
C ALA A 24 -9.39 -37.26 7.05
N LEU A 25 -8.09 -37.34 6.77
CA LEU A 25 -7.54 -36.97 5.47
C LEU A 25 -8.08 -37.87 4.35
N LYS A 26 -8.09 -39.19 4.55
CA LYS A 26 -8.65 -40.15 3.59
C LYS A 26 -10.13 -39.89 3.36
N ASP A 27 -10.91 -39.77 4.44
CA ASP A 27 -12.34 -39.48 4.37
C ASP A 27 -12.65 -38.18 3.62
N LEU A 28 -11.79 -37.15 3.78
CA LEU A 28 -11.93 -35.90 3.04
C LEU A 28 -11.60 -36.08 1.56
N VAL A 29 -10.50 -36.76 1.24
CA VAL A 29 -10.07 -37.00 -0.14
C VAL A 29 -11.08 -37.84 -0.90
N ASP A 30 -11.62 -38.89 -0.29
CA ASP A 30 -12.64 -39.75 -0.92
C ASP A 30 -13.89 -38.94 -1.28
N LYS A 31 -14.36 -38.08 -0.36
CA LYS A 31 -15.50 -37.18 -0.62
C LYS A 31 -15.19 -36.15 -1.71
N LEU A 32 -13.96 -35.63 -1.76
CA LEU A 32 -13.56 -34.69 -2.82
C LEU A 32 -13.48 -35.38 -4.17
N GLN A 33 -13.00 -36.62 -4.23
CA GLN A 33 -12.97 -37.41 -5.46
C GLN A 33 -14.40 -37.68 -5.98
N GLU A 34 -15.33 -38.03 -5.10
CA GLU A 34 -16.75 -38.17 -5.45
C GLU A 34 -17.35 -36.88 -6.03
N LEU A 35 -17.01 -35.71 -5.47
CA LEU A 35 -17.51 -34.41 -5.94
C LEU A 35 -16.89 -33.97 -7.27
N THR A 36 -15.63 -34.30 -7.49
CA THR A 36 -14.88 -33.83 -8.65
C THR A 36 -15.08 -34.76 -9.86
N GLY A 37 -15.43 -36.02 -9.64
CA GLY A 37 -15.68 -37.02 -10.68
C GLY A 37 -14.42 -37.44 -11.45
N ASP A 38 -14.61 -38.22 -12.51
CA ASP A 38 -13.52 -38.87 -13.25
C ASP A 38 -12.63 -37.91 -14.07
N GLU A 39 -13.17 -36.75 -14.46
CA GLU A 39 -12.40 -35.70 -15.15
C GLU A 39 -11.61 -34.80 -14.18
N GLY A 40 -11.93 -34.90 -12.89
CA GLY A 40 -11.31 -34.16 -11.82
C GLY A 40 -9.97 -34.70 -11.35
N ARG A 41 -9.21 -33.89 -10.63
CA ARG A 41 -8.02 -34.38 -9.93
C ARG A 41 -7.93 -33.81 -8.53
N VAL A 42 -7.81 -34.70 -7.55
CA VAL A 42 -7.50 -34.35 -6.15
C VAL A 42 -6.04 -34.67 -5.88
N SER A 43 -5.26 -33.64 -5.55
CA SER A 43 -3.85 -33.76 -5.15
C SER A 43 -3.72 -33.51 -3.65
N VAL A 44 -2.82 -34.24 -2.99
CA VAL A 44 -2.61 -34.16 -1.54
C VAL A 44 -1.15 -33.82 -1.30
N GLU A 45 -0.90 -32.70 -0.63
CA GLU A 45 0.44 -32.14 -0.43
C GLU A 45 0.70 -31.84 1.03
N ASN A 46 1.92 -32.13 1.50
CA ASN A 46 2.31 -31.73 2.85
C ASN A 46 2.74 -30.26 2.85
N ILE A 47 2.30 -29.50 3.85
CA ILE A 47 2.62 -28.07 3.95
C ILE A 47 4.13 -27.76 3.93
N ASN A 48 4.96 -28.64 4.50
CA ASN A 48 6.42 -28.45 4.53
C ASN A 48 7.09 -28.78 3.19
N GLN A 49 6.41 -29.51 2.32
CA GLN A 49 6.94 -29.92 1.01
C GLN A 49 6.36 -29.10 -0.14
N LEU A 50 5.33 -28.28 0.08
CA LEU A 50 4.65 -27.52 -0.96
C LEU A 50 5.58 -26.64 -1.79
N VAL A 51 6.57 -26.01 -1.15
CA VAL A 51 7.56 -25.16 -1.83
C VAL A 51 8.55 -25.99 -2.65
N GLN A 52 8.79 -27.25 -2.26
CA GLN A 52 9.74 -28.16 -2.91
C GLN A 52 9.08 -29.02 -4.01
N SER A 53 7.75 -29.18 -3.98
CA SER A 53 7.01 -30.01 -4.92
C SER A 53 6.94 -29.41 -6.33
N ALA A 54 7.37 -28.15 -6.49
CA ALA A 54 7.56 -27.46 -7.77
C ALA A 54 6.38 -27.63 -8.73
N HIS A 55 5.15 -27.51 -8.21
CA HIS A 55 3.95 -27.63 -9.03
C HIS A 55 3.98 -26.61 -10.18
N LYS A 56 3.36 -26.99 -11.30
CA LYS A 56 3.16 -26.06 -12.42
C LYS A 56 2.33 -24.86 -11.93
N GLU A 57 2.73 -23.65 -12.32
CA GLU A 57 1.95 -22.45 -12.06
C GLU A 57 0.53 -22.59 -12.61
N SER A 58 -0.45 -22.07 -11.87
CA SER A 58 -1.86 -22.07 -12.29
C SER A 58 -2.36 -23.44 -12.75
N SER A 59 -2.13 -24.44 -11.90
CA SER A 59 -2.54 -25.82 -12.12
C SER A 59 -3.84 -26.18 -11.40
N PHE A 60 -4.13 -25.56 -10.26
CA PHE A 60 -5.28 -25.88 -9.42
C PHE A 60 -6.38 -24.82 -9.46
N ASP A 61 -7.63 -25.26 -9.45
CA ASP A 61 -8.80 -24.39 -9.37
C ASP A 61 -9.13 -24.04 -7.91
N ILE A 62 -8.96 -25.01 -7.00
CA ILE A 62 -9.29 -24.87 -5.58
C ILE A 62 -8.15 -25.42 -4.73
N ILE A 63 -7.77 -24.69 -3.68
CA ILE A 63 -6.84 -25.19 -2.64
C ILE A 63 -7.55 -25.18 -1.29
N LEU A 64 -7.46 -26.29 -0.57
CA LEU A 64 -7.94 -26.46 0.79
C LEU A 64 -6.72 -26.65 1.71
N SER A 65 -6.47 -25.72 2.63
CA SER A 65 -5.33 -25.78 3.55
C SER A 65 -5.79 -25.73 5.02
N GLY A 66 -5.34 -26.68 5.83
CA GLY A 66 -5.70 -26.75 7.26
C GLY A 66 -7.17 -27.09 7.55
N VAL A 67 -7.93 -27.50 6.53
CA VAL A 67 -9.38 -27.77 6.62
C VAL A 67 -9.70 -29.13 7.26
N ILE A 68 -8.72 -30.03 7.34
CA ILE A 68 -8.91 -31.37 7.88
C ILE A 68 -9.21 -31.25 9.39
N PRO A 69 -10.26 -31.93 9.91
CA PRO A 69 -10.59 -31.90 11.33
C PRO A 69 -9.40 -32.23 12.22
N GLY A 70 -9.17 -31.45 13.28
CA GLY A 70 -8.06 -31.63 14.21
C GLY A 70 -6.73 -30.96 13.79
N SER A 71 -6.67 -30.36 12.60
CA SER A 71 -5.43 -29.74 12.10
C SER A 71 -5.17 -28.38 12.73
N THR A 72 -3.93 -28.13 13.13
CA THR A 72 -3.50 -26.89 13.78
C THR A 72 -2.43 -26.18 12.94
N THR A 73 -2.72 -26.04 11.66
CA THR A 73 -1.77 -25.56 10.65
C THR A 73 -1.56 -24.05 10.71
N LEU A 74 -0.30 -23.61 10.77
CA LEU A 74 0.09 -22.21 10.60
C LEU A 74 0.66 -21.95 9.21
N HIS A 75 0.23 -20.86 8.57
CA HIS A 75 0.65 -20.53 7.21
C HIS A 75 1.63 -19.36 7.20
N ASN A 76 2.85 -19.62 6.72
CA ASN A 76 3.86 -18.58 6.52
C ASN A 76 3.68 -17.87 5.17
N ALA A 77 4.27 -16.69 5.00
CA ALA A 77 4.17 -15.90 3.78
C ALA A 77 4.62 -16.66 2.53
N GLU A 78 5.68 -17.48 2.63
CA GLU A 78 6.18 -18.31 1.54
C GLU A 78 5.15 -19.34 1.07
N ILE A 79 4.49 -20.03 2.01
CA ILE A 79 3.46 -21.04 1.71
C ILE A 79 2.23 -20.35 1.10
N LEU A 80 1.83 -19.20 1.63
CA LEU A 80 0.72 -18.41 1.07
C LEU A 80 1.00 -17.93 -0.35
N ALA A 81 2.23 -17.46 -0.62
CA ALA A 81 2.66 -17.07 -1.96
C ALA A 81 2.71 -18.26 -2.92
N GLU A 82 3.18 -19.41 -2.46
CA GLU A 82 3.23 -20.63 -3.25
C GLU A 82 1.82 -21.15 -3.60
N MET A 83 0.89 -21.13 -2.64
CA MET A 83 -0.52 -21.43 -2.89
C MET A 83 -1.14 -20.45 -3.91
N ALA A 84 -0.84 -19.16 -3.81
CA ALA A 84 -1.30 -18.17 -4.78
C ALA A 84 -0.70 -18.38 -6.18
N ARG A 85 0.56 -18.84 -6.27
CA ARG A 85 1.24 -19.17 -7.53
C ARG A 85 0.56 -20.35 -8.23
N ILE A 86 0.35 -21.46 -7.52
CA ILE A 86 -0.19 -22.70 -8.11
C ILE A 86 -1.70 -22.63 -8.39
N LEU A 87 -2.42 -21.69 -7.76
CA LEU A 87 -3.81 -21.38 -8.11
C LEU A 87 -3.93 -20.80 -9.53
N ARG A 88 -4.99 -21.17 -10.24
CA ARG A 88 -5.39 -20.57 -11.53
C ARG A 88 -5.99 -19.18 -11.31
N PRO A 89 -5.90 -18.26 -12.30
CA PRO A 89 -6.64 -17.01 -12.24
C PRO A 89 -8.14 -17.27 -12.05
N GLY A 90 -8.75 -16.63 -11.04
CA GLY A 90 -10.14 -16.88 -10.63
C GLY A 90 -10.33 -18.07 -9.70
N GLY A 91 -9.28 -18.85 -9.43
CA GLY A 91 -9.30 -19.95 -8.47
C GLY A 91 -9.42 -19.47 -7.02
N CYS A 92 -9.89 -20.37 -6.15
CA CYS A 92 -10.23 -20.08 -4.75
C CYS A 92 -9.32 -20.83 -3.77
N LEU A 93 -8.81 -20.10 -2.77
CA LEU A 93 -8.17 -20.67 -1.58
C LEU A 93 -9.20 -20.71 -0.44
N PHE A 94 -9.26 -21.83 0.27
CA PHE A 94 -9.91 -21.95 1.57
C PHE A 94 -8.88 -22.39 2.60
N LEU A 95 -8.72 -21.59 3.64
CA LEU A 95 -7.70 -21.75 4.66
C LEU A 95 -8.36 -21.76 6.03
N LYS A 96 -8.01 -22.72 6.88
CA LYS A 96 -8.38 -22.76 8.30
C LYS A 96 -7.11 -22.72 9.13
N GLU A 97 -6.99 -21.71 10.01
CA GLU A 97 -5.81 -21.51 10.88
C GLU A 97 -6.29 -21.15 12.30
N PRO A 98 -5.65 -21.70 13.36
CA PRO A 98 -5.87 -21.22 14.71
C PRO A 98 -5.29 -19.81 14.84
N VAL A 99 -6.10 -18.87 15.32
CA VAL A 99 -5.74 -17.47 15.54
C VAL A 99 -6.03 -17.07 16.98
N GLU A 100 -5.32 -16.06 17.44
CA GLU A 100 -5.54 -15.48 18.75
C GLU A 100 -6.49 -14.29 18.68
N THR A 101 -7.37 -14.17 19.68
CA THR A 101 -8.33 -13.05 19.78
C THR A 101 -7.67 -11.76 20.26
N ALA A 102 -6.67 -11.86 21.13
CA ALA A 102 -5.89 -10.74 21.63
C ALA A 102 -4.53 -10.68 20.93
N ALA A 103 -4.03 -9.46 20.69
CA ALA A 103 -2.68 -9.29 20.16
C ALA A 103 -1.66 -9.56 21.29
N VAL A 104 -1.11 -10.76 21.33
CA VAL A 104 0.06 -11.06 22.16
C VAL A 104 1.32 -10.77 21.35
N ASN A 105 2.15 -9.84 21.84
CA ASN A 105 3.41 -9.52 21.19
C ASN A 105 4.34 -10.75 21.25
N ASN A 106 5.00 -11.09 20.13
CA ASN A 106 5.91 -12.24 19.96
C ASN A 106 5.29 -13.65 19.90
N SER A 107 3.98 -13.82 19.71
CA SER A 107 3.41 -15.14 19.42
C SER A 107 3.61 -15.54 17.94
N LYS A 108 3.85 -16.84 17.70
CA LYS A 108 3.85 -17.43 16.34
C LYS A 108 2.45 -17.43 15.71
N VAL A 109 1.43 -17.44 16.56
CA VAL A 109 0.01 -17.43 16.19
C VAL A 109 -0.40 -16.02 15.79
N LYS A 110 -1.10 -15.88 14.66
CA LYS A 110 -1.54 -14.57 14.15
C LYS A 110 -2.92 -14.23 14.71
N THR A 111 -3.28 -12.96 14.66
CA THR A 111 -4.68 -12.55 14.84
C THR A 111 -5.42 -12.66 13.50
N ALA A 112 -6.75 -12.82 13.53
CA ALA A 112 -7.58 -12.87 12.32
C ALA A 112 -7.28 -11.74 11.30
N PRO A 113 -7.21 -10.44 11.68
CA PRO A 113 -6.89 -9.38 10.73
C PRO A 113 -5.47 -9.46 10.16
N LYS A 114 -4.50 -9.95 10.94
CA LYS A 114 -3.12 -10.16 10.48
C LYS A 114 -3.06 -11.29 9.45
N LEU A 115 -3.86 -12.33 9.62
CA LEU A 115 -3.99 -13.43 8.66
C LEU A 115 -4.66 -12.97 7.35
N CYS A 116 -5.75 -12.19 7.43
CA CYS A 116 -6.37 -11.57 6.24
C CYS A 116 -5.39 -10.67 5.48
N SER A 117 -4.58 -9.89 6.22
CA SER A 117 -3.56 -9.03 5.64
C SER A 117 -2.47 -9.86 4.95
N ALA A 118 -2.02 -10.96 5.56
CA ALA A 118 -1.04 -11.87 4.96
C ALA A 118 -1.53 -12.48 3.65
N LEU A 119 -2.80 -12.90 3.58
CA LEU A 119 -3.43 -13.40 2.34
C LEU A 119 -3.51 -12.33 1.26
N THR A 120 -3.78 -11.09 1.65
CA THR A 120 -3.81 -9.97 0.69
C THR A 120 -2.40 -9.69 0.15
N LEU A 121 -1.39 -9.72 1.02
CA LEU A 121 0.01 -9.51 0.66
C LEU A 121 0.58 -10.66 -0.19
N SER A 122 0.02 -11.87 -0.10
CA SER A 122 0.40 -12.99 -0.98
C SER A 122 -0.23 -12.91 -2.38
N GLY A 123 -1.01 -11.86 -2.67
CA GLY A 123 -1.58 -11.60 -4.00
C GLY A 123 -3.01 -12.08 -4.19
N LEU A 124 -3.72 -12.49 -3.13
CA LEU A 124 -5.12 -12.87 -3.21
C LEU A 124 -6.03 -11.64 -3.05
N VAL A 125 -7.15 -11.68 -3.77
CA VAL A 125 -8.22 -10.67 -3.72
C VAL A 125 -9.49 -11.28 -3.14
N GLU A 126 -10.48 -10.44 -2.83
CA GLU A 126 -11.76 -10.86 -2.22
C GLU A 126 -11.57 -11.69 -0.93
N VAL A 127 -10.57 -11.34 -0.11
CA VAL A 127 -10.31 -12.05 1.15
C VAL A 127 -11.48 -11.85 2.12
N LYS A 128 -12.12 -12.95 2.52
CA LYS A 128 -13.30 -12.96 3.38
C LYS A 128 -13.18 -14.01 4.45
N GLU A 129 -13.50 -13.62 5.67
CA GLU A 129 -13.66 -14.56 6.77
C GLU A 129 -15.03 -15.25 6.65
N LEU A 130 -15.06 -16.58 6.64
CA LEU A 130 -16.27 -17.38 6.46
C LEU A 130 -16.84 -17.82 7.81
N GLN A 131 -15.99 -18.37 8.68
CA GLN A 131 -16.42 -18.99 9.93
C GLN A 131 -15.38 -18.76 11.04
N ARG A 132 -15.86 -18.60 12.28
CA ARG A 132 -15.05 -18.68 13.50
C ARG A 132 -15.63 -19.76 14.40
N GLU A 133 -14.78 -20.65 14.86
CA GLU A 133 -15.15 -21.76 15.72
C GLU A 133 -14.24 -21.78 16.96
N SER A 134 -14.79 -22.18 18.11
CA SER A 134 -13.98 -22.53 19.27
C SER A 134 -13.24 -23.83 19.00
N LEU A 135 -11.95 -23.89 19.39
CA LEU A 135 -11.16 -25.10 19.23
C LEU A 135 -11.66 -26.22 20.15
N SER A 136 -11.64 -27.46 19.66
CA SER A 136 -11.87 -28.65 20.48
C SER A 136 -10.72 -28.86 21.47
N PRO A 137 -10.93 -29.59 22.58
CA PRO A 137 -9.85 -29.88 23.53
C PRO A 137 -8.67 -30.62 22.87
N GLU A 138 -8.94 -31.46 21.88
CA GLU A 138 -7.92 -32.16 21.09
C GLU A 138 -7.11 -31.19 20.23
N GLU A 139 -7.77 -30.19 19.63
CA GLU A 139 -7.11 -29.14 18.85
C GLU A 139 -6.26 -28.23 19.74
N ILE A 140 -6.74 -27.88 20.94
CA ILE A 140 -5.95 -27.10 21.92
C ILE A 140 -4.69 -27.87 22.33
N GLN A 141 -4.82 -29.17 22.62
CA GLN A 141 -3.67 -30.02 22.92
C GLN A 141 -2.71 -30.10 21.72
N SER A 142 -3.25 -30.24 20.50
CA SER A 142 -2.46 -30.27 19.27
C SER A 142 -1.70 -28.95 19.04
N VAL A 143 -2.31 -27.79 19.30
CA VAL A 143 -1.63 -26.48 19.28
C VAL A 143 -0.49 -26.46 20.30
N GLN A 144 -0.72 -26.96 21.50
CA GLN A 144 0.31 -26.99 22.53
C GLN A 144 1.48 -27.91 22.18
N GLU A 145 1.21 -29.11 21.66
CA GLU A 145 2.24 -30.09 21.29
C GLU A 145 3.02 -29.69 20.03
N HIS A 146 2.33 -29.25 18.98
CA HIS A 146 2.95 -29.00 17.67
C HIS A 146 3.45 -27.57 17.50
N LEU A 147 2.76 -26.58 18.08
CA LEU A 147 3.14 -25.17 17.96
C LEU A 147 3.90 -24.67 19.20
N GLY A 148 3.88 -25.43 20.31
CA GLY A 148 4.51 -25.01 21.57
C GLY A 148 3.85 -23.77 22.15
N TYR A 149 2.58 -23.52 21.84
CA TYR A 149 1.85 -22.32 22.22
C TYR A 149 0.71 -22.67 23.15
N HIS A 150 0.59 -21.95 24.27
CA HIS A 150 -0.48 -22.16 25.25
C HIS A 150 -1.22 -20.84 25.45
N SER A 151 -2.49 -20.81 25.09
CA SER A 151 -3.36 -19.65 25.26
C SER A 151 -4.81 -20.11 25.33
N ASP A 152 -5.55 -19.57 26.31
CA ASP A 152 -6.99 -19.86 26.50
C ASP A 152 -7.89 -19.08 25.53
N SER A 153 -7.29 -18.22 24.69
CA SER A 153 -7.99 -17.24 23.85
C SER A 153 -7.92 -17.55 22.35
N LEU A 154 -7.63 -18.80 22.01
CA LEU A 154 -7.49 -19.30 20.65
C LEU A 154 -8.85 -19.63 20.01
N LEU A 155 -8.99 -19.27 18.75
CA LEU A 155 -10.14 -19.61 17.90
C LEU A 155 -9.65 -20.19 16.59
N SER A 156 -10.41 -21.11 16.00
CA SER A 156 -10.19 -21.51 14.62
C SER A 156 -10.92 -20.57 13.69
N VAL A 157 -10.22 -20.02 12.69
CA VAL A 157 -10.85 -19.11 11.73
C VAL A 157 -10.66 -19.64 10.32
N GLN A 158 -11.75 -19.69 9.58
CA GLN A 158 -11.78 -20.08 8.18
C GLN A 158 -11.87 -18.83 7.30
N ILE A 159 -10.92 -18.68 6.38
CA ILE A 159 -10.82 -17.54 5.47
C ILE A 159 -10.77 -18.07 4.04
N THR A 160 -11.44 -17.36 3.13
CA THR A 160 -11.32 -17.58 1.70
C THR A 160 -10.65 -16.40 1.00
N GLY A 161 -9.97 -16.66 -0.10
CA GLY A 161 -9.44 -15.64 -1.00
C GLY A 161 -9.38 -16.16 -2.43
N LYS A 162 -9.42 -15.28 -3.41
CA LYS A 162 -9.37 -15.63 -4.83
C LYS A 162 -8.10 -15.13 -5.49
N LYS A 163 -7.54 -15.89 -6.42
CA LYS A 163 -6.47 -15.37 -7.28
C LYS A 163 -7.10 -14.39 -8.29
N PRO A 164 -6.56 -13.16 -8.44
CA PRO A 164 -7.06 -12.22 -9.43
C PRO A 164 -6.90 -12.76 -10.86
N ASN A 165 -7.69 -12.23 -11.79
CA ASN A 165 -7.70 -12.66 -13.20
C ASN A 165 -6.50 -12.17 -14.03
N PHE A 166 -5.36 -11.86 -13.40
CA PHE A 166 -4.14 -11.44 -14.08
C PHE A 166 -2.93 -12.08 -13.44
N GLU A 167 -1.94 -12.40 -14.27
CA GLU A 167 -0.65 -12.96 -13.85
C GLU A 167 0.44 -11.89 -13.93
N VAL A 168 1.54 -12.08 -13.18
CA VAL A 168 2.68 -11.16 -13.20
C VAL A 168 3.24 -11.09 -14.62
N GLY A 169 3.27 -9.89 -15.21
CA GLY A 169 3.62 -9.68 -16.62
C GLY A 169 2.43 -9.50 -17.57
N SER A 170 1.20 -9.67 -17.09
CA SER A 170 -0.01 -9.32 -17.85
C SER A 170 -0.11 -7.80 -18.02
N SER A 171 -0.01 -7.32 -19.26
CA SER A 171 -0.32 -5.93 -19.60
C SER A 171 -1.75 -5.82 -20.10
N SER A 172 -2.51 -4.88 -19.55
CA SER A 172 -3.83 -4.53 -20.07
C SER A 172 -3.77 -3.08 -20.58
N GLN A 173 -4.23 -2.87 -21.80
CA GLN A 173 -4.33 -1.52 -22.35
C GLN A 173 -5.43 -0.77 -21.60
N LEU A 174 -5.03 0.25 -20.84
CA LEU A 174 -5.98 1.18 -20.24
C LEU A 174 -6.72 1.89 -21.37
N LYS A 175 -8.03 1.66 -21.48
CA LYS A 175 -8.91 2.45 -22.36
C LYS A 175 -9.12 3.82 -21.73
N LEU A 176 -8.08 4.65 -21.72
CA LEU A 176 -8.19 6.05 -21.37
C LEU A 176 -8.99 6.73 -22.48
N SER A 177 -10.22 7.13 -22.17
CA SER A 177 -11.12 7.89 -23.05
C SER A 177 -10.65 9.35 -23.19
N ILE A 178 -9.37 9.54 -23.53
CA ILE A 178 -8.77 10.83 -23.84
C ILE A 178 -8.40 10.80 -25.33
N ALA A 179 -9.30 11.37 -26.12
CA ALA A 179 -9.14 11.90 -27.48
C ALA A 179 -8.21 11.19 -28.50
N LYS A 180 -8.90 10.76 -29.58
CA LYS A 180 -8.44 10.57 -30.98
C LYS A 180 -7.47 9.42 -31.31
N LYS A 181 -8.08 8.43 -31.99
CA LYS A 181 -7.51 7.45 -32.93
C LYS A 181 -6.15 7.84 -33.52
N SER A 182 -5.14 7.02 -33.22
CA SER A 182 -4.20 6.51 -34.21
C SER A 182 -4.25 4.99 -34.15
N SER A 183 -4.91 4.37 -35.13
CA SER A 183 -4.87 2.93 -35.36
C SER A 183 -3.50 2.55 -35.88
N GLY A 184 -2.59 2.23 -34.97
CA GLY A 184 -1.29 1.64 -35.26
C GLY A 184 -0.79 0.99 -33.98
N LYS A 185 -0.57 -0.32 -34.00
CA LYS A 185 0.10 -1.04 -32.91
C LYS A 185 1.51 -0.45 -32.80
N PRO A 186 1.96 0.13 -31.67
CA PRO A 186 3.38 0.19 -31.41
C PRO A 186 3.78 -1.25 -31.05
N ALA A 187 4.38 -1.97 -32.00
CA ALA A 187 5.10 -3.17 -31.66
C ALA A 187 6.27 -2.73 -30.77
N VAL A 188 6.20 -3.05 -29.48
CA VAL A 188 7.37 -2.90 -28.61
C VAL A 188 8.40 -3.91 -29.11
N ASP A 189 9.56 -3.41 -29.51
CA ASP A 189 10.65 -4.22 -30.02
C ASP A 189 11.01 -5.30 -28.97
N PRO A 190 11.07 -6.59 -29.31
CA PRO A 190 11.43 -7.64 -28.36
C PRO A 190 12.81 -7.43 -27.73
N ALA A 191 13.69 -6.63 -28.36
CA ALA A 191 14.96 -6.22 -27.78
C ALA A 191 14.80 -5.25 -26.59
N ALA A 192 13.81 -4.34 -26.63
CA ALA A 192 13.53 -3.42 -25.54
C ALA A 192 12.94 -4.14 -24.32
N VAL A 193 12.19 -5.22 -24.51
CA VAL A 193 11.68 -6.04 -23.40
C VAL A 193 12.82 -6.77 -22.69
N LYS A 194 13.85 -7.23 -23.41
CA LYS A 194 15.05 -7.85 -22.81
C LYS A 194 15.94 -6.86 -22.05
N LEU A 195 16.03 -5.61 -22.51
CA LEU A 195 16.79 -4.55 -21.83
C LEU A 195 16.16 -4.11 -20.49
N TRP A 196 14.84 -4.25 -20.34
CA TRP A 196 14.11 -3.83 -19.14
C TRP A 196 13.74 -5.00 -18.22
N THR A 197 13.96 -6.24 -18.66
CA THR A 197 13.77 -7.44 -17.83
C THR A 197 15.11 -7.81 -17.20
N LEU A 198 15.44 -7.19 -16.06
CA LEU A 198 16.49 -7.68 -15.18
C LEU A 198 16.04 -9.05 -14.64
N SER A 199 16.40 -10.12 -15.34
CA SER A 199 16.30 -11.48 -14.81
C SER A 199 17.20 -11.57 -13.58
N ALA A 200 16.65 -11.99 -12.45
CA ALA A 200 17.35 -12.19 -11.18
C ALA A 200 18.45 -13.28 -11.20
N ASN A 201 18.82 -13.77 -12.39
CA ASN A 201 19.80 -14.81 -12.62
C ASN A 201 21.09 -14.29 -13.29
N ASP A 202 21.24 -12.97 -13.39
CA ASP A 202 22.35 -12.28 -14.07
C ASP A 202 23.16 -11.40 -13.09
N MET A 203 23.31 -11.85 -11.85
CA MET A 203 24.20 -11.23 -10.85
C MET A 203 25.60 -11.91 -10.78
N GLU A 204 25.90 -12.86 -11.68
CA GLU A 204 27.16 -13.63 -11.65
C GLU A 204 28.08 -13.36 -12.87
N ASP A 205 27.78 -12.36 -13.69
CA ASP A 205 28.68 -11.93 -14.78
C ASP A 205 29.45 -10.67 -14.39
N GLU A 206 30.73 -10.84 -14.05
CA GLU A 206 31.73 -9.78 -13.80
C GLU A 206 32.10 -8.99 -15.09
N SER A 207 31.23 -8.98 -16.09
CA SER A 207 31.42 -8.26 -17.37
C SER A 207 30.24 -7.38 -17.78
N VAL A 208 29.43 -6.92 -16.81
CA VAL A 208 28.56 -5.76 -17.05
C VAL A 208 29.43 -4.49 -17.11
N ASP A 209 29.91 -4.17 -18.30
CA ASP A 209 30.44 -2.83 -18.59
C ASP A 209 29.34 -1.83 -18.22
N LEU A 210 29.53 -1.12 -17.09
CA LEU A 210 28.63 -0.09 -16.61
C LEU A 210 28.54 0.98 -17.71
N ILE A 211 27.44 0.95 -18.47
CA ILE A 211 27.20 1.93 -19.53
C ILE A 211 27.24 3.31 -18.89
N ASP A 212 28.16 4.14 -19.37
CA ASP A 212 28.32 5.51 -18.87
C ASP A 212 27.06 6.31 -19.21
N SER A 213 26.41 6.85 -18.18
CA SER A 213 25.18 7.62 -18.34
C SER A 213 25.41 8.92 -19.11
N ASP A 214 26.65 9.42 -19.14
CA ASP A 214 27.02 10.62 -19.89
C ASP A 214 27.22 10.34 -21.39
N GLU A 215 27.50 9.11 -21.81
CA GLU A 215 27.63 8.74 -23.24
C GLU A 215 26.26 8.59 -23.94
N LEU A 216 25.19 8.41 -23.15
CA LEU A 216 23.81 8.31 -23.64
C LEU A 216 23.13 9.67 -23.86
N LEU A 217 23.79 10.78 -23.49
CA LEU A 217 23.25 12.13 -23.66
C LEU A 217 23.91 12.80 -24.85
N ASP A 218 23.11 13.21 -25.83
CA ASP A 218 23.61 13.99 -26.95
C ASP A 218 23.92 15.44 -26.49
N PRO A 219 24.83 16.16 -27.17
CA PRO A 219 25.14 17.56 -26.87
C PRO A 219 23.93 18.51 -27.00
N GLU A 220 22.80 18.03 -27.51
CA GLU A 220 21.53 18.74 -27.55
C GLU A 220 20.71 18.58 -26.26
N ASP A 221 20.82 17.45 -25.56
CA ASP A 221 20.11 17.19 -24.29
C ASP A 221 20.70 17.99 -23.11
N LEU A 222 21.99 18.32 -23.21
CA LEU A 222 22.68 19.18 -22.23
C LEU A 222 22.27 20.66 -22.33
N LYS A 223 21.55 21.06 -23.39
CA LYS A 223 21.06 22.43 -23.56
C LYS A 223 19.87 22.66 -22.64
N LYS A 224 20.10 23.41 -21.56
CA LYS A 224 19.02 23.87 -20.67
C LYS A 224 17.94 24.61 -21.50
N PRO A 225 16.67 24.20 -21.42
CA PRO A 225 15.59 24.92 -22.09
C PRO A 225 15.54 26.38 -21.63
N ASP A 226 15.24 27.30 -22.54
CA ASP A 226 15.11 28.73 -22.23
C ASP A 226 14.04 28.94 -21.14
N PRO A 227 14.37 29.60 -20.01
CA PRO A 227 13.41 29.84 -18.93
C PRO A 227 12.15 30.59 -19.38
N ALA A 228 12.20 31.34 -20.48
CA ALA A 228 11.00 31.96 -21.06
C ALA A 228 10.07 30.94 -21.72
N SER A 229 10.60 29.89 -22.37
CA SER A 229 9.83 28.80 -22.95
C SER A 229 9.18 27.88 -21.90
N LEU A 230 9.75 27.82 -20.70
CA LEU A 230 9.22 27.02 -19.59
C LEU A 230 8.09 27.74 -18.82
N ARG A 231 7.87 29.03 -19.08
CA ARG A 231 6.72 29.74 -18.52
C ARG A 231 5.49 29.43 -19.36
N ALA A 232 4.58 28.63 -18.79
CA ALA A 232 3.26 28.47 -19.36
C ALA A 232 2.58 29.85 -19.49
N ALA A 233 2.21 30.25 -20.71
CA ALA A 233 1.48 31.48 -21.01
C ALA A 233 0.15 31.64 -20.23
N SER A 234 -0.30 30.56 -19.57
CA SER A 234 -1.53 30.50 -18.78
C SER A 234 -1.32 30.65 -17.26
N CYS A 235 -0.09 30.82 -16.75
CA CYS A 235 0.11 31.13 -15.33
C CYS A 235 0.02 32.66 -15.14
N GLY A 236 -1.22 33.16 -15.19
CA GLY A 236 -1.53 34.59 -15.25
C GLY A 236 -0.80 35.46 -14.23
N GLU A 237 -0.19 36.52 -14.74
CA GLU A 237 0.60 37.55 -14.04
C GLU A 237 -0.17 38.41 -13.01
N GLY A 238 -1.31 37.93 -12.48
CA GLY A 238 -2.22 38.77 -11.69
C GLY A 238 -2.71 38.21 -10.36
N LYS A 239 -2.40 36.94 -10.00
CA LYS A 239 -2.90 36.38 -8.73
C LYS A 239 -1.78 35.69 -7.97
N LYS A 240 -1.42 36.28 -6.82
CA LYS A 240 -0.57 35.65 -5.79
C LYS A 240 -1.03 34.20 -5.60
N ARG A 241 -0.12 33.24 -5.77
CA ARG A 241 -0.40 31.81 -5.65
C ARG A 241 -0.99 31.56 -4.26
N LYS A 242 -2.10 30.83 -4.18
CA LYS A 242 -2.72 30.45 -2.90
C LYS A 242 -2.26 29.05 -2.52
N ALA A 243 -1.90 28.86 -1.24
CA ALA A 243 -1.66 27.54 -0.70
C ALA A 243 -2.98 26.73 -0.66
N CYS A 244 -2.88 25.42 -0.87
CA CYS A 244 -4.01 24.50 -0.74
C CYS A 244 -4.52 24.44 0.70
N LYS A 245 -5.77 23.98 0.90
CA LYS A 245 -6.46 24.02 2.21
C LYS A 245 -5.79 23.17 3.31
N ASN A 246 -4.95 22.19 2.95
CA ASN A 246 -4.10 21.38 3.84
C ASN A 246 -2.67 21.30 3.27
N CYS A 247 -2.02 22.44 3.05
CA CYS A 247 -0.71 22.52 2.42
C CYS A 247 0.39 21.99 3.34
N THR A 248 0.94 20.80 3.05
CA THR A 248 2.06 20.19 3.79
C THR A 248 3.43 20.49 3.19
N CYS A 249 3.51 21.11 2.01
CA CYS A 249 4.76 21.37 1.29
C CYS A 249 5.46 22.69 1.65
N GLY A 250 5.08 23.35 2.74
CA GLY A 250 5.74 24.58 3.22
C GLY A 250 5.39 25.88 2.49
N LEU A 251 4.70 25.83 1.34
CA LEU A 251 4.32 27.04 0.58
C LEU A 251 3.39 27.98 1.37
N ALA A 252 2.60 27.46 2.30
CA ALA A 252 1.77 28.27 3.19
C ALA A 252 2.63 29.18 4.09
N GLU A 253 3.72 28.64 4.63
CA GLU A 253 4.61 29.33 5.57
C GLU A 253 5.42 30.45 4.88
N GLU A 254 5.83 30.23 3.62
CA GLU A 254 6.52 31.26 2.82
C GLU A 254 5.60 32.45 2.50
N LEU A 255 4.35 32.17 2.09
CA LEU A 255 3.37 33.23 1.79
C LEU A 255 2.98 34.04 3.03
N GLU A 256 3.03 33.47 4.23
CA GLU A 256 2.81 34.19 5.48
C GLU A 256 4.00 35.08 5.87
N LYS A 257 5.23 34.60 5.68
CA LYS A 257 6.45 35.38 5.90
C LYS A 257 6.58 36.59 4.96
N GLU A 258 6.12 36.48 3.72
CA GLU A 258 6.08 37.61 2.80
C GLU A 258 5.04 38.67 3.23
N LYS A 259 3.85 38.24 3.68
CA LYS A 259 2.82 39.16 4.17
C LYS A 259 3.26 39.94 5.41
N SER A 260 3.98 39.30 6.33
CA SER A 260 4.46 39.98 7.55
C SER A 260 5.56 41.00 7.26
N ARG A 261 6.38 40.79 6.23
CA ARG A 261 7.38 41.79 5.78
C ARG A 261 6.75 43.02 5.13
N ASP A 262 5.71 42.83 4.31
CA ASP A 262 5.02 43.96 3.66
C ASP A 262 4.27 44.86 4.67
N GLN A 263 3.67 44.27 5.72
CA GLN A 263 2.94 45.03 6.76
C GLN A 263 3.84 45.90 7.64
N MET A 264 5.15 45.61 7.72
CA MET A 264 6.08 46.39 8.53
C MET A 264 6.58 47.68 7.84
N SER A 265 6.25 47.85 6.55
CA SER A 265 6.73 48.98 5.73
C SER A 265 5.72 50.13 5.55
N SER A 266 4.45 49.94 5.90
CA SER A 266 3.41 50.96 5.73
C SER A 266 3.10 51.67 7.05
N GLN A 267 3.47 52.96 7.15
CA GLN A 267 3.08 53.81 8.28
C GLN A 267 1.54 53.88 8.42
N PRO A 268 0.98 53.76 9.64
CA PRO A 268 -0.45 53.84 9.86
C PRO A 268 -0.95 55.27 9.62
N LYS A 269 -1.70 55.49 8.54
CA LYS A 269 -2.41 56.74 8.28
C LYS A 269 -3.74 56.71 9.04
N SER A 270 -3.94 57.65 9.96
CA SER A 270 -5.24 57.81 10.63
C SER A 270 -6.27 58.40 9.67
N ALA A 271 -7.56 58.05 9.84
CA ALA A 271 -8.66 58.49 8.98
C ALA A 271 -8.87 60.03 8.96
N CYS A 272 -8.30 60.77 9.92
CA CYS A 272 -8.43 62.21 10.08
C CYS A 272 -7.17 62.99 9.63
N GLY A 273 -6.04 62.31 9.36
CA GLY A 273 -4.81 62.96 8.87
C GLY A 273 -4.06 63.86 9.88
N ASN A 274 -4.64 64.20 11.03
CA ASN A 274 -4.11 65.19 11.99
C ASN A 274 -3.20 64.63 13.10
N CYS A 275 -2.75 63.38 13.01
CA CYS A 275 -1.92 62.71 14.03
C CYS A 275 -0.59 63.45 14.34
N TYR A 276 -0.08 64.21 13.36
CA TYR A 276 1.16 64.97 13.45
C TYR A 276 1.09 66.19 14.40
N LEU A 277 -0.13 66.64 14.76
CA LEU A 277 -0.35 67.83 15.61
C LEU A 277 -0.17 67.57 17.12
N GLY A 278 0.15 66.33 17.53
CA GLY A 278 0.42 65.98 18.92
C GLY A 278 -0.71 65.20 19.60
N ASP A 279 -0.52 64.89 20.88
CA ASP A 279 -1.35 63.92 21.62
C ASP A 279 -2.82 64.32 21.79
N ALA A 280 -3.16 65.60 21.67
CA ALA A 280 -4.55 66.06 21.66
C ALA A 280 -5.37 65.48 20.48
N PHE A 281 -4.70 65.00 19.42
CA PHE A 281 -5.30 64.44 18.21
C PHE A 281 -4.95 62.96 17.99
N ARG A 282 -4.32 62.31 18.98
CA ARG A 282 -3.92 60.90 18.92
C ARG A 282 -4.85 60.08 19.81
N CYS A 283 -5.38 58.97 19.29
CA CYS A 283 -6.20 58.05 20.08
C CYS A 283 -5.36 57.39 21.19
N ALA A 284 -6.01 56.91 22.26
CA ALA A 284 -5.34 56.28 23.40
C ALA A 284 -4.44 55.08 23.04
N SER A 285 -4.70 54.42 21.91
CA SER A 285 -3.92 53.30 21.36
C SER A 285 -2.88 53.71 20.31
N CYS A 286 -2.53 55.00 20.21
CA CYS A 286 -1.56 55.48 19.23
C CYS A 286 -0.11 55.18 19.67
N PRO A 287 0.73 54.53 18.84
CA PRO A 287 2.12 54.22 19.17
C PRO A 287 3.00 55.45 19.43
N TYR A 288 2.58 56.63 18.97
CA TYR A 288 3.31 57.89 19.09
C TYR A 288 2.84 58.73 20.29
N LEU A 289 1.97 58.20 21.14
CA LEU A 289 1.41 58.93 22.28
C LEU A 289 2.50 59.23 23.31
N GLY A 290 2.67 60.50 23.69
CA GLY A 290 3.74 60.99 24.57
C GLY A 290 4.95 61.58 23.82
N MET A 291 4.98 61.51 22.49
CA MET A 291 6.04 62.15 21.68
C MET A 291 5.63 63.56 21.22
N PRO A 292 6.57 64.51 21.05
CA PRO A 292 6.25 65.85 20.56
C PRO A 292 5.58 65.82 19.17
N ALA A 293 4.92 66.91 18.80
CA ALA A 293 4.37 67.10 17.45
C ALA A 293 5.50 67.00 16.40
N PHE A 294 5.24 66.32 15.29
CA PHE A 294 6.23 66.07 14.22
C PHE A 294 5.72 66.64 12.89
N ARG A 295 6.62 66.95 11.95
CA ARG A 295 6.21 67.39 10.62
C ARG A 295 5.91 66.18 9.72
N PRO A 296 4.88 66.23 8.85
CA PRO A 296 4.63 65.17 7.88
C PRO A 296 5.87 64.91 7.00
N GLY A 297 6.48 63.73 7.14
CA GLY A 297 7.70 63.32 6.42
C GLY A 297 8.94 63.14 7.29
N GLU A 298 8.90 63.53 8.55
CA GLU A 298 9.99 63.27 9.50
C GLU A 298 9.90 61.83 10.03
N LYS A 299 10.96 61.04 9.90
CA LYS A 299 11.02 59.67 10.42
C LYS A 299 11.17 59.70 11.94
N VAL A 300 10.07 59.59 12.65
CA VAL A 300 10.08 59.36 14.11
C VAL A 300 10.59 57.95 14.37
N LEU A 301 11.80 57.83 14.90
CA LEU A 301 12.37 56.56 15.35
C LEU A 301 11.72 56.20 16.69
N LEU A 302 10.83 55.21 16.68
CA LEU A 302 10.29 54.62 17.91
C LEU A 302 11.37 53.75 18.55
N SER A 303 11.90 54.17 19.69
CA SER A 303 12.70 53.29 20.55
C SER A 303 11.77 52.23 21.14
N ASN A 304 12.15 50.96 21.02
CA ASN A 304 11.30 49.78 21.23
C ASN A 304 10.95 49.48 22.70
N SER A 305 10.87 50.49 23.57
CA SER A 305 10.66 50.36 25.00
C SER A 305 9.25 50.84 25.38
N GLY A 306 8.27 49.95 25.32
CA GLY A 306 6.94 50.24 25.87
C GLY A 306 5.76 49.50 25.26
N LEU A 307 5.90 48.22 24.85
CA LEU A 307 4.74 47.33 24.77
C LEU A 307 4.41 46.86 26.19
N HIS A 308 3.70 47.68 26.96
CA HIS A 308 2.98 47.18 28.12
C HIS A 308 1.56 46.85 27.69
N ASP A 309 1.32 45.55 27.60
CA ASP A 309 0.01 44.91 27.56
C ASP A 309 -0.89 45.45 28.68
N ALA A 310 -2.11 45.82 28.32
CA ALA A 310 -3.28 45.87 29.20
C ALA A 310 -4.53 45.59 28.36
#